data_AF-A0A1B4VEV1-F1
#
_entry.id   AF-A0A1B4VEV1-F1
#
_cell.length_a   1.000
_cell.length_b   1.000
_cell.length_c   1.000
_cell.angle_alpha   90.00
_cell.angle_beta   90.00
_cell.angle_gamma   90.00
#
_symmetry.space_group_name_H-M   'P 1'
#
loop_
_entity.id
_entity.type
_entity.pdbx_description
1 polymer ?
#
loop_
_entity_poly.entity_id
_entity_poly.type
_entity_poly.pdbx_seq_one_letter_code
_entity_poly.pdbx_strand_id
1 'polypeptide(L)' 'MQSQATIAGTTRATLLSKGIQLASALFLGIVVLYGSGFVQSSEVHNAAHDMRHAAGFPCH' A
#
# COMPACT_ATOMS: atom_id res chain seq x y z
N MET A 1 36.38 19.97 12.70
CA MET A 1 36.12 18.52 12.86
C MET A 1 34.75 18.27 13.52
N GLN A 2 33.64 18.76 12.93
CA GLN A 2 32.29 18.60 13.51
C GLN A 2 31.24 18.59 12.37
N SER A 3 31.03 17.46 11.70
CA SER A 3 29.87 17.31 10.76
C SER A 3 29.39 15.89 10.52
N GLN A 4 29.89 14.86 11.22
CA GLN A 4 29.47 13.48 10.98
C GLN A 4 28.15 13.11 11.69
N ALA A 5 27.80 13.82 12.78
CA ALA A 5 26.62 13.53 13.59
C ALA A 5 25.29 13.92 12.89
N THR A 6 25.27 15.00 12.09
CA THR A 6 24.07 15.45 11.37
C THR A 6 23.67 14.49 10.25
N ILE A 7 24.64 13.93 9.54
CA ILE A 7 24.43 12.98 8.43
C ILE A 7 23.85 11.65 8.97
N ALA A 8 24.33 11.18 10.12
CA ALA A 8 23.82 9.97 10.76
C ALA A 8 22.36 10.12 11.25
N GLY A 9 21.96 11.32 11.69
CA GLY A 9 20.58 11.61 12.12
C GLY A 9 19.58 11.58 10.98
N THR A 10 19.90 12.20 9.84
CA THR A 10 19.00 12.27 8.66
C THR A 10 18.79 10.89 8.01
N THR A 11 19.82 10.05 7.94
CA THR A 11 19.72 8.68 7.38
C THR A 11 18.80 7.80 8.24
N ARG A 12 18.90 7.86 9.58
CA ARG A 12 18.03 7.09 10.48
C ARG A 12 16.57 7.55 10.42
N ALA A 13 16.33 8.86 10.37
CA ALA A 13 14.99 9.42 10.20
C ALA A 13 14.35 8.98 8.86
N THR A 14 15.14 8.90 7.80
CA THR A 14 14.68 8.44 6.47
C THR A 14 14.40 6.94 6.42
N LEU A 15 15.18 6.13 7.13
CA LEU A 15 14.95 4.67 7.22
C LEU A 15 13.71 4.34 8.04
N LEU A 16 13.49 5.03 9.15
CA LEU A 16 12.28 4.85 9.97
C LEU A 16 11.02 5.30 9.21
N SER A 17 11.08 6.42 8.48
CA SER A 17 9.96 6.86 7.65
C SER A 17 9.65 5.91 6.50
N LYS A 18 10.68 5.38 5.82
CA LYS A 18 10.52 4.34 4.79
C LYS A 18 9.92 3.05 5.36
N GLY A 19 10.35 2.63 6.56
CA GLY A 19 9.80 1.45 7.22
C GLY A 19 8.31 1.58 7.50
N ILE A 20 7.87 2.74 8.01
CA ILE A 20 6.45 3.03 8.25
C ILE A 20 5.66 3.08 6.94
N GLN A 21 6.21 3.67 5.88
CA GLN A 21 5.57 3.71 4.55
C GLN A 21 5.38 2.30 3.96
N LEU A 22 6.39 1.44 4.06
CA LEU A 22 6.31 0.05 3.60
C LEU A 22 5.31 -0.75 4.43
N ALA A 23 5.34 -0.58 5.75
CA ALA A 23 4.41 -1.24 6.65
C ALA A 23 2.96 -0.80 6.41
N SER A 24 2.72 0.49 6.15
CA SER A 24 1.37 0.98 5.85
C SER A 24 0.86 0.48 4.51
N ALA A 25 1.70 0.43 3.48
CA ALA A 25 1.34 -0.14 2.18
C ALA A 25 1.03 -1.64 2.28
N LEU A 26 1.85 -2.40 3.02
CA LEU A 26 1.61 -3.83 3.28
C LEU A 26 0.30 -4.04 4.04
N PHE A 27 0.09 -3.28 5.11
CA PHE A 27 -1.13 -3.36 5.92
C PHE A 27 -2.37 -3.04 5.08
N LEU A 28 -2.32 -1.99 4.26
CA LEU A 28 -3.40 -1.65 3.34
C LEU A 28 -3.69 -2.80 2.36
N GLY A 29 -2.64 -3.40 1.78
CA GLY A 29 -2.78 -4.56 0.91
C GLY A 29 -3.46 -5.75 1.60
N ILE A 30 -3.05 -6.06 2.83
CA ILE A 30 -3.69 -7.11 3.66
C ILE A 30 -5.16 -6.80 3.88
N VAL A 31 -5.50 -5.57 4.27
CA VAL A 31 -6.90 -5.16 4.50
C VAL A 31 -7.74 -5.33 3.23
N VAL A 32 -7.22 -4.96 2.07
CA VAL A 32 -7.93 -5.13 0.79
C VAL A 32 -8.16 -6.61 0.48
N LEU A 33 -7.12 -7.45 0.57
CA LEU A 33 -7.22 -8.87 0.25
C LEU A 33 -8.19 -9.62 1.17
N TYR A 34 -8.08 -9.41 2.48
CA TYR A 34 -8.99 -10.04 3.45
C TYR A 34 -10.39 -9.43 3.38
N GLY A 35 -10.49 -8.12 3.18
CA GLY A 35 -11.76 -7.42 3.02
C GLY A 35 -12.55 -7.94 1.84
N SER A 36 -11.94 -8.08 0.65
CA SER A 36 -12.63 -8.60 -0.53
C SER A 36 -12.87 -10.11 -0.47
N GLY A 37 -11.99 -10.87 0.18
CA GLY A 37 -12.08 -12.34 0.25
C GLY A 37 -13.15 -12.87 1.20
N PHE A 38 -13.47 -12.13 2.26
CA PHE A 38 -14.41 -12.56 3.31
C PHE A 38 -15.69 -11.72 3.39
N VAL A 39 -15.92 -10.82 2.44
CA VAL A 39 -17.16 -10.04 2.38
C VAL A 39 -18.34 -10.93 1.96
N GLN A 40 -19.45 -10.86 2.70
CA GLN A 40 -20.66 -11.63 2.41
C GLN A 40 -21.53 -11.01 1.31
N SER A 41 -21.27 -9.74 0.97
CA SER A 41 -21.91 -9.01 -0.14
C SER A 41 -21.25 -9.38 -1.46
N SER A 42 -22.06 -9.92 -2.38
CA SER A 42 -21.63 -10.25 -3.73
C SER A 42 -21.28 -9.00 -4.54
N GLU A 43 -21.90 -7.87 -4.25
CA GLU A 43 -21.67 -6.59 -4.91
C GLU A 43 -20.24 -6.07 -4.67
N VAL A 44 -19.79 -6.08 -3.42
CA VAL A 44 -18.44 -5.63 -3.05
C VAL A 44 -17.36 -6.58 -3.58
N HIS A 45 -17.62 -7.89 -3.52
CA HIS A 45 -16.71 -8.90 -4.07
C HIS A 45 -16.57 -8.75 -5.60
N ASN A 46 -17.68 -8.61 -6.31
CA ASN A 46 -17.69 -8.42 -7.77
C ASN A 46 -17.02 -7.10 -8.18
N ALA A 47 -17.19 -6.03 -7.39
CA ALA A 47 -16.49 -4.77 -7.63
C ALA A 47 -14.97 -4.91 -7.46
N ALA A 48 -14.50 -5.67 -6.47
CA ALA A 48 -13.08 -5.94 -6.27
C ALA A 48 -12.47 -6.81 -7.39
N HIS A 49 -13.28 -7.64 -8.05
CA HIS A 49 -12.88 -8.47 -9.19
C HIS A 49 -13.20 -7.83 -10.56
N ASP A 50 -13.79 -6.63 -10.61
CA ASP A 50 -14.13 -5.97 -11.86
C ASP A 50 -12.89 -5.40 -12.54
N MET A 51 -12.29 -6.20 -13.42
CA MET A 51 -11.14 -5.79 -14.23
C MET A 51 -11.54 -4.90 -15.41
N ARG A 52 -12.83 -4.74 -15.71
CA ARG A 52 -13.32 -4.04 -16.91
C ARG A 52 -12.88 -2.57 -16.95
N HIS A 53 -12.71 -1.93 -15.80
CA HIS A 53 -12.20 -0.57 -15.68
C HIS A 53 -10.74 -0.50 -15.22
N ALA A 54 -10.26 -1.49 -14.44
CA ALA A 54 -8.91 -1.50 -13.88
C ALA A 54 -7.82 -1.73 -14.94
N ALA A 55 -8.11 -2.49 -15.99
CA ALA A 55 -7.15 -2.81 -17.04
C ALA A 55 -7.07 -1.74 -18.15
N GLY A 56 -7.90 -0.69 -18.09
CA GLY A 56 -7.93 0.38 -19.09
C GLY A 56 -8.32 -0.06 -20.51
N PHE A 57 -8.78 -1.30 -20.67
CA PHE A 57 -9.22 -1.81 -21.96
C PHE A 57 -10.62 -1.25 -22.27
N PRO A 58 -10.79 -0.58 -23.43
CA PRO A 58 -12.11 -0.10 -23.82
C PRO A 58 -13.04 -1.30 -24.02
N CYS A 59 -14.28 -1.14 -23.56
CA CYS A 59 -15.33 -2.14 -23.72
C CYS A 59 -15.94 -2.17 -25.14
N HIS A 60 -15.44 -1.31 -26.03
CA HIS A 60 -15.61 -1.30 -27.49
C HIS A 60 -14.64 -0.29 -28.13
#